data_AF-K2QDP7-F1
#
_entry.id   AF-K2QDP7-F1
#
_cell.length_a   1.000
_cell.length_b   1.000
_cell.length_c   1.000
_cell.angle_alpha   90.00
_cell.angle_beta   90.00
_cell.angle_gamma   90.00
#
_symmetry.space_group_name_H-M   'P 1'
#
loop_
_entity.id
_entity.type
_entity.pdbx_description
1 polymer ?
#
loop_
_entity_poly.entity_id
_entity_poly.type
_entity_poly.pdbx_seq_one_letter_code
_entity_poly.pdbx_strand_id
1 'polypeptide(L)'
;MKVIEKAQFRQENVSAKHRVLEGAMISLKNPEAVSANEDAAPKIQEINNLVPGKETVVATAEKGAGVGTWTIRWGSKLVKQNALNKEGNVVKENFNTDVQLYVPGKTIKDAASYTTQLKWILSELPQNS
;
A
#
# COMPACT_ATOMS: atom_id res chain seq x y z
N MET A 1 -10.57 -9.28 -4.65
CA MET A 1 -9.16 -8.87 -4.89
C MET A 1 -8.40 -8.86 -3.58
N LYS A 2 -7.18 -9.41 -3.60
CA LYS A 2 -6.25 -9.38 -2.47
C LYS A 2 -4.92 -8.76 -2.88
N VAL A 3 -4.13 -8.35 -1.91
CA VAL A 3 -2.75 -7.92 -2.07
C VAL A 3 -1.86 -8.65 -1.08
N ILE A 4 -0.64 -8.97 -1.48
CA ILE A 4 0.41 -9.50 -0.63
C ILE A 4 1.68 -8.70 -0.85
N GLU A 5 2.26 -8.19 0.23
CA GLU A 5 3.65 -7.75 0.23
C GLU A 5 4.53 -9.00 0.28
N LYS A 6 5.36 -9.25 -0.74
CA LYS A 6 6.08 -10.53 -0.85
C LYS A 6 7.11 -10.75 0.25
N ALA A 7 7.78 -9.68 0.66
CA ALA A 7 8.84 -9.70 1.67
C ALA A 7 9.01 -8.30 2.26
N GLN A 8 9.72 -8.18 3.38
CA GLN A 8 10.01 -6.88 3.99
C GLN A 8 10.90 -6.03 3.07
N PHE A 9 10.79 -4.70 3.18
CA PHE A 9 11.65 -3.74 2.47
C PHE A 9 13.13 -4.08 2.64
N ARG A 10 13.84 -4.22 1.52
CA ARG A 10 15.23 -4.68 1.48
C ARG A 10 16.05 -3.86 0.49
N GLN A 11 17.33 -3.65 0.80
CA GLN A 11 18.31 -3.12 -0.15
C GLN A 11 19.03 -4.25 -0.91
N GLU A 12 19.37 -3.98 -2.17
CA GLU A 12 20.01 -4.94 -3.06
C GLU A 12 21.48 -5.23 -2.70
N ASN A 13 22.17 -4.29 -2.04
CA ASN A 13 23.57 -4.48 -1.68
C ASN A 13 23.73 -5.64 -0.68
N VAL A 14 24.33 -6.74 -1.14
CA VAL A 14 24.51 -7.97 -0.37
C VAL A 14 25.54 -7.86 0.75
N SER A 15 26.47 -6.91 0.67
CA SER A 15 27.50 -6.68 1.69
C SER A 15 27.08 -5.67 2.76
N ALA A 16 25.90 -5.07 2.64
CA ALA A 16 25.43 -4.08 3.60
C ALA A 16 25.10 -4.72 4.96
N LYS A 17 25.29 -3.95 6.04
CA LYS A 17 25.13 -4.43 7.42
C LYS A 17 23.65 -4.52 7.82
N HIS A 18 22.83 -3.58 7.34
CA HIS A 18 21.40 -3.49 7.69
C HIS A 18 20.56 -3.56 6.42
N ARG A 19 20.40 -4.78 5.92
CA ARG A 19 19.77 -5.00 4.61
C ARG A 19 18.25 -4.85 4.59
N VAL A 20 17.59 -4.91 5.75
CA VAL A 20 16.12 -5.04 5.85
C VAL A 20 15.55 -3.99 6.80
N LEU A 21 14.43 -3.38 6.42
CA LEU A 21 13.67 -2.51 7.32
C LEU A 21 12.72 -3.35 8.19
N GLU A 22 13.28 -4.02 9.19
CA GLU A 22 12.50 -4.91 10.05
C GLU A 22 11.31 -4.19 10.70
N GLY A 23 10.13 -4.81 10.57
CA GLY A 23 8.88 -4.27 11.10
C GLY A 23 8.30 -3.06 10.36
N ALA A 24 8.84 -2.68 9.19
CA ALA A 24 8.18 -1.69 8.36
C ALA A 24 6.82 -2.20 7.86
N MET A 25 5.86 -1.29 7.74
CA MET A 25 4.46 -1.58 7.41
C MET A 25 3.91 -0.55 6.43
N ILE A 26 3.18 -1.03 5.43
CA ILE A 26 2.45 -0.19 4.47
C ILE A 26 0.98 -0.08 4.90
N SER A 27 0.44 1.13 4.90
CA SER A 27 -0.99 1.39 5.04
C SER A 27 -1.57 1.96 3.75
N LEU A 28 -2.77 1.49 3.38
CA LEU A 28 -3.57 1.98 2.26
C LEU A 28 -4.94 2.43 2.80
N LYS A 29 -5.14 3.74 2.96
CA LYS A 29 -6.28 4.38 3.64
C LYS A 29 -7.18 5.13 2.67
N ASN A 30 -8.45 5.34 3.00
CA ASN A 30 -9.41 6.05 2.15
C ASN A 30 -9.47 5.52 0.70
N PRO A 31 -9.64 4.20 0.46
CA PRO A 31 -9.79 3.70 -0.90
C PRO A 31 -11.07 4.26 -1.54
N GLU A 32 -11.03 4.48 -2.85
CA GLU A 32 -12.20 4.80 -3.68
C GLU A 32 -12.41 3.71 -4.72
N ALA A 33 -13.64 3.21 -4.85
CA ALA A 33 -14.05 2.37 -5.97
C ALA A 33 -14.73 3.26 -7.02
N VAL A 34 -14.21 3.24 -8.24
CA VAL A 34 -14.74 4.03 -9.37
C VAL A 34 -14.98 3.13 -10.58
N SER A 35 -16.08 3.39 -11.28
CA SER A 35 -16.42 2.75 -12.55
C SER A 35 -17.07 3.76 -13.50
N ALA A 36 -17.17 3.38 -14.77
CA ALA A 36 -17.98 4.06 -15.77
C ALA A 36 -19.44 3.56 -15.77
N ASN A 37 -19.75 2.45 -15.09
CA ASN A 37 -21.12 1.98 -14.91
C ASN A 37 -21.73 2.50 -13.59
N GLU A 38 -23.06 2.37 -13.48
CA GLU A 38 -23.84 2.75 -12.29
C GLU A 38 -24.20 1.54 -11.42
N ASP A 39 -23.58 0.38 -11.70
CA ASP A 39 -23.79 -0.84 -10.94
C ASP A 39 -23.29 -0.70 -9.49
N ALA A 40 -23.73 -1.60 -8.62
CA ALA A 40 -23.27 -1.61 -7.24
C ALA A 40 -21.75 -1.88 -7.17
N ALA A 41 -21.01 -0.99 -6.50
CA ALA A 41 -19.57 -1.10 -6.31
C ALA A 41 -19.18 -2.34 -5.47
N PRO A 42 -18.00 -2.94 -5.72
CA PRO A 42 -17.48 -3.94 -4.80
C PRO A 42 -17.20 -3.28 -3.45
N LYS A 43 -17.35 -4.05 -2.37
CA LYS A 43 -17.00 -3.59 -1.04
C LYS A 43 -15.49 -3.46 -0.93
N ILE A 44 -15.01 -2.26 -0.66
CA ILE A 44 -13.59 -1.94 -0.43
C ILE A 44 -13.33 -1.73 1.06
N GLN A 45 -12.09 -1.93 1.50
CA GLN A 45 -11.69 -1.72 2.89
C GLN A 45 -10.34 -1.01 2.99
N GLU A 46 -10.19 -0.20 4.04
CA GLU A 46 -8.89 0.32 4.43
C GLU A 46 -7.96 -0.80 4.89
N ILE A 47 -6.68 -0.64 4.62
CA ILE A 47 -5.63 -1.54 5.04
C ILE A 47 -4.69 -0.77 5.94
N ASN A 48 -4.76 -1.03 7.24
CA ASN A 48 -3.91 -0.35 8.21
C ASN A 48 -2.47 -0.84 8.16
N ASN A 49 -2.24 -2.14 7.93
CA ASN A 49 -0.90 -2.71 7.83
C ASN A 49 -0.90 -3.89 6.86
N LEU A 50 -0.09 -3.80 5.80
CA LEU A 50 0.37 -4.97 5.08
C LEU A 50 1.44 -5.67 5.91
N VAL A 51 1.23 -6.96 6.15
CA VAL A 51 2.21 -7.84 6.79
C VAL A 51 2.89 -8.64 5.68
N PRO A 52 4.23 -8.58 5.56
CA PRO A 52 4.96 -9.36 4.57
C PRO A 52 4.57 -10.85 4.60
N GLY A 53 4.36 -11.43 3.42
CA GLY A 53 3.97 -12.84 3.25
C GLY A 53 2.49 -13.13 3.51
N LYS A 54 1.69 -12.17 3.98
CA LYS A 54 0.27 -12.37 4.29
C LYS A 54 -0.64 -11.73 3.24
N GLU A 55 -1.55 -12.52 2.69
CA GLU A 55 -2.62 -11.97 1.85
C GLU A 55 -3.57 -11.10 2.68
N THR A 56 -3.89 -9.93 2.13
CA THR A 56 -4.85 -8.99 2.71
C THR A 56 -5.94 -8.70 1.69
N VAL A 57 -7.20 -8.79 2.12
CA VAL A 57 -8.35 -8.45 1.28
C VAL A 57 -8.35 -6.95 1.01
N VAL A 58 -8.53 -6.58 -0.25
CA VAL A 58 -8.64 -5.18 -0.69
C VAL A 58 -10.08 -4.87 -1.06
N ALA A 59 -10.71 -5.78 -1.80
CA ALA A 59 -12.09 -5.66 -2.22
C ALA A 59 -12.77 -7.01 -2.37
N THR A 60 -14.07 -7.03 -2.06
CA THR A 60 -14.94 -8.21 -2.16
C THR A 60 -16.19 -7.84 -2.96
N ALA A 61 -16.56 -8.69 -3.92
CA ALA A 61 -17.82 -8.56 -4.63
C ALA A 61 -18.90 -9.36 -3.87
N GLU A 62 -19.92 -8.67 -3.37
CA GLU A 62 -21.13 -9.30 -2.85
C GLU A 62 -22.09 -9.64 -4.01
N LYS A 63 -23.20 -10.35 -3.73
CA LYS A 63 -24.13 -10.76 -4.79
C LYS A 63 -24.72 -9.52 -5.47
N GLY A 64 -24.49 -9.39 -6.78
CA GLY A 64 -24.95 -8.24 -7.57
C GLY A 64 -24.05 -7.00 -7.47
N ALA A 65 -22.91 -7.06 -6.78
CA ALA A 65 -21.93 -5.99 -6.70
C ALA A 65 -20.65 -6.34 -7.48
N GLY A 66 -19.91 -5.32 -7.95
CA GLY A 66 -18.67 -5.51 -8.71
C GLY A 66 -18.88 -5.95 -10.16
N VAL A 67 -20.09 -5.77 -10.71
CA VAL A 67 -20.38 -6.02 -12.13
C VAL A 67 -19.58 -5.05 -13.00
N GLY A 68 -19.03 -5.55 -14.09
CA GLY A 68 -18.19 -4.76 -15.00
C GLY A 68 -16.80 -4.48 -14.44
N THR A 69 -16.17 -3.41 -14.93
CA THR A 69 -14.81 -3.04 -14.55
C THR A 69 -14.81 -2.00 -13.44
N TRP A 70 -14.10 -2.28 -12.36
CA TRP A 70 -13.93 -1.36 -11.23
C TRP A 70 -12.46 -1.03 -11.03
N THR A 71 -12.16 0.25 -10.80
CA THR A 71 -10.85 0.72 -10.38
C THR A 71 -10.89 1.05 -8.89
N ILE A 72 -9.95 0.49 -8.14
CA ILE A 72 -9.75 0.82 -6.73
C ILE A 72 -8.52 1.71 -6.66
N ARG A 73 -8.68 2.95 -6.21
CA ARG A 73 -7.62 3.96 -6.19
C ARG A 73 -7.45 4.58 -4.80
N TRP A 74 -6.25 5.12 -4.58
CA TRP A 74 -5.84 5.85 -3.38
C TRP A 74 -5.16 7.15 -3.80
N GLY A 75 -5.14 8.15 -2.92
CA GLY A 75 -4.42 9.39 -3.17
C GLY A 75 -5.24 10.49 -3.82
N SER A 76 -6.53 10.54 -3.54
CA SER A 76 -7.37 11.65 -4.00
C SER A 76 -7.06 12.96 -3.26
N LYS A 77 -6.32 12.90 -2.15
CA LYS A 77 -5.90 14.08 -1.37
C LYS A 77 -4.39 14.19 -1.24
N LEU A 78 -3.89 15.39 -1.56
CA LEU A 78 -2.52 15.81 -1.28
C LEU A 78 -2.51 16.84 -0.15
N VAL A 79 -1.54 16.73 0.75
CA VAL A 79 -1.30 17.70 1.81
C VAL A 79 0.11 18.26 1.70
N LYS A 80 0.27 19.57 1.92
CA LYS A 80 1.59 20.20 1.93
C LYS A 80 2.27 19.88 3.26
N GLN A 81 3.45 19.27 3.21
CA GLN A 81 4.29 19.04 4.38
C GLN A 81 5.72 19.48 4.11
N ASN A 82 6.45 19.75 5.20
CA ASN A 82 7.88 20.04 5.12
C ASN A 82 8.65 18.74 4.83
N ALA A 83 9.54 18.79 3.83
CA ALA A 83 10.43 17.71 3.43
C ALA A 83 11.85 18.25 3.28
N LEU A 84 12.86 17.37 3.38
CA LEU A 84 14.22 17.71 3.02
C LEU A 84 14.44 17.40 1.55
N ASN A 85 14.92 18.38 0.79
CA ASN A 85 15.36 18.15 -0.59
C ASN A 85 16.75 17.46 -0.62
N LYS A 86 17.27 17.17 -1.82
CA LYS A 86 18.58 16.49 -1.99
C LYS A 86 19.75 17.29 -1.41
N GLU A 87 19.62 18.60 -1.30
CA GLU A 87 20.61 19.51 -0.74
C GLU A 87 20.44 19.70 0.79
N GLY A 88 19.47 19.03 1.42
CA GLY A 88 19.21 19.10 2.86
C GLY A 88 18.41 20.33 3.30
N ASN A 89 17.83 21.09 2.37
CA ASN A 89 16.98 22.23 2.69
C ASN A 89 15.53 21.80 2.95
N VAL A 90 14.88 22.47 3.90
CA VAL A 90 13.44 22.28 4.16
C VAL A 90 12.62 22.95 3.06
N VAL A 91 11.84 22.16 2.33
CA VAL A 91 10.93 22.59 1.27
C VAL A 91 9.50 22.10 1.56
N LYS A 92 8.48 22.77 1.02
CA LYS A 92 7.09 22.27 1.08
C LYS A 92 6.81 21.37 -0.12
N GLU A 93 6.51 20.11 0.13
CA GLU A 93 6.11 19.16 -0.91
C GLU A 93 4.69 18.64 -0.68
N ASN A 94 4.07 18.16 -1.76
CA ASN A 94 2.76 17.53 -1.72
C ASN A 94 2.91 16.05 -1.38
N PHE A 95 2.33 15.63 -0.26
CA PHE A 95 2.31 14.25 0.19
C PHE A 95 0.91 13.68 0.05
N ASN A 96 0.83 12.46 -0.46
CA ASN A 96 -0.35 11.64 -0.37
C ASN A 96 -0.45 11.06 1.06
N THR A 97 -1.59 11.23 1.73
CA THR A 97 -1.83 10.69 3.07
C THR A 97 -2.47 9.30 3.08
N ASP A 98 -2.93 8.83 1.94
CA ASP A 98 -3.66 7.58 1.78
C ASP A 98 -2.72 6.39 1.61
N VAL A 99 -1.49 6.62 1.12
CA VAL A 99 -0.45 5.59 1.01
C VAL A 99 0.68 5.94 1.96
N GLN A 100 0.82 5.16 3.03
CA GLN A 100 1.75 5.46 4.12
C GLN A 100 2.75 4.32 4.31
N LEU A 101 4.00 4.69 4.63
CA LEU A 101 5.03 3.76 5.09
C LEU A 101 5.40 4.13 6.52
N TYR A 102 5.24 3.18 7.45
CA TYR A 102 5.77 3.28 8.80
C TYR A 102 7.06 2.46 8.91
N VAL A 103 8.13 3.07 9.42
CA VAL A 103 9.38 2.37 9.76
C VAL A 103 9.63 2.53 11.25
N PRO A 104 9.73 1.43 12.03
CA PRO A 104 10.01 1.53 13.46
C PRO A 104 11.30 2.29 13.75
N GLY A 105 11.29 3.14 14.77
CA GLY A 105 12.47 3.91 15.18
C GLY A 105 13.66 3.03 15.57
N LYS A 106 13.40 1.84 16.13
CA LYS A 106 14.42 0.84 16.50
C LYS A 106 15.11 0.17 15.33
N THR A 107 14.57 0.29 14.11
CA THR A 107 15.14 -0.34 12.91
C THR A 107 16.39 0.42 12.51
N ILE A 108 17.56 -0.22 12.62
CA ILE A 108 18.84 0.36 12.18
C ILE A 108 18.86 0.39 10.65
N LYS A 109 19.30 1.50 10.07
CA LYS A 109 19.21 1.79 8.63
C LYS A 109 20.58 2.18 8.09
N ASP A 110 20.96 1.59 6.96
CA ASP A 110 22.04 2.13 6.12
C ASP A 110 21.49 3.22 5.19
N ALA A 111 22.34 4.16 4.76
CA ALA A 111 22.01 5.18 3.77
C ALA A 111 21.90 4.56 2.37
N ALA A 112 20.77 3.89 2.11
CA ALA A 112 20.51 3.15 0.89
C ALA A 112 19.02 3.19 0.52
N SER A 113 18.70 2.80 -0.70
CA SER A 113 17.32 2.57 -1.15
C SER A 113 16.86 1.18 -0.75
N TYR A 114 15.66 1.09 -0.17
CA TYR A 114 15.00 -0.17 0.17
C TYR A 114 13.73 -0.31 -0.66
N THR A 115 13.48 -1.51 -1.17
CA THR A 115 12.32 -1.80 -2.01
C THR A 115 11.61 -3.06 -1.52
N THR A 116 10.33 -3.16 -1.86
CA THR A 116 9.51 -4.37 -1.68
C THR A 116 8.65 -4.58 -2.92
N GLN A 117 8.02 -5.75 -3.02
CA GLN A 117 7.11 -6.08 -4.11
C GLN A 117 5.70 -6.34 -3.56
N LEU A 118 4.73 -5.60 -4.05
CA LEU A 118 3.31 -5.90 -3.85
C LEU A 118 2.82 -6.76 -5.03
N LYS A 119 2.23 -7.93 -4.73
CA LYS A 119 1.55 -8.78 -5.70
C LYS A 119 0.04 -8.67 -5.48
N TRP A 120 -0.68 -8.31 -6.54
CA TRP A 120 -2.13 -8.22 -6.54
C TRP A 120 -2.72 -9.52 -7.09
N ILE A 121 -3.75 -10.04 -6.42
CA ILE A 121 -4.35 -11.34 -6.72
C ILE A 121 -5.84 -11.11 -6.98
N LEU A 122 -6.25 -11.40 -8.22
CA LEU A 122 -7.66 -11.55 -8.56
C LEU A 122 -8.05 -12.99 -8.26
N SER A 123 -9.01 -13.17 -7.36
CA SER A 123 -9.59 -14.45 -6.99
C SER A 123 -11.08 -14.28 -6.81
N GLU A 124 -11.84 -15.30 -7.22
CA GLU A 124 -13.22 -15.47 -6.78
C GLU A 124 -13.16 -15.88 -5.29
N LEU A 125 -13.59 -14.99 -4.41
CA LEU A 125 -13.76 -15.35 -3.01
C LEU A 125 -15.06 -16.16 -2.93
N PRO A 126 -15.04 -17.44 -2.49
CA PRO A 126 -16.27 -18.20 -2.37
C PRO A 126 -17.21 -17.46 -1.40
N GLN A 127 -18.42 -17.14 -1.86
CA GLN A 127 -19.51 -16.80 -0.96
C GLN A 127 -19.88 -18.09 -0.22
N ASN A 128 -19.70 -18.11 1.10
CA ASN A 128 -20.31 -19.17 1.92
C ASN A 128 -21.81 -19.16 1.61
N SER A 129 -22.27 -20.30 1.08
CA SER A 129 -23.68 -20.58 0.80
C SER A 129 -24.48 -20.75 2.08
#